data_AF-A0A939AUR9-F1
#
_entry.id   AF-A0A939AUR9-F1
#
_cell.length_a   1.000
_cell.length_b   1.000
_cell.length_c   1.000
_cell.angle_alpha   90.00
_cell.angle_beta   90.00
_cell.angle_gamma   90.00
#
_symmetry.space_group_name_H-M   'P 1'
#
loop_
_entity.id
_entity.type
_entity.pdbx_description
1 polymer ?
#
loop_
_entity_poly.entity_id
_entity_poly.type
_entity_poly.pdbx_seq_one_letter_code
_entity_poly.pdbx_strand_id
1 'polypeptide(L)'
;MIVVGLMSGTSADGVEVAVVELAGAAPALRWRLLKHVSIPHPPDLREQIFAAFRPETATVDHLCALNFRLGRIFAAAALQAIAAAGLTPERVDLIGSHGQTVWHIPTGPDASTLQLGEAAIIAELTGIPVISNFRTRDMAAGGQGAPLVPYVDRLLFSHPTLVRAMQNIGGIANVTYLPPLSEENQTLRVSETRRVSRGGEGEVIAFDTGPGAMLIDYAADRATGGAWSYDRGGKLAAQGRVDETLLAAWLNEPYFHLPPPKTTGRELFGVQFGAQVWERAKAAGLTDVDIVATFTALTARSIGQAYRDFLPRLPDEVIVSGGSVHNASLMALLRGELAPARVLISDDLGLPAEAKEAVAFAVLAYETWHGRSGNLPSATGARRAVILGDITPGGEWQMAHSKWHIANGDLQSCEHAQDRSAACSLQFAICNLPSALPLTESRNPATEHIDAVSTLEMVRLINAEDQRVALTIESQLPAIAQAIDRIAERMRRGGRLIYIGAGTSGRLGVLDASECPPTFSAAAGQVVGVIAGGEHALTHSIEGA
;
A
#
# COMPACT_ATOMS: atom_id res chain seq x y z
N MET A 1 -2.37 4.04 21.71
CA MET A 1 -1.21 4.55 20.95
C MET A 1 -1.62 5.84 20.25
N ILE A 2 -0.72 6.80 20.17
CA ILE A 2 -0.84 7.98 19.31
C ILE A 2 -0.08 7.66 18.03
N VAL A 3 -0.80 7.65 16.91
CA VAL A 3 -0.26 7.28 15.60
C VAL A 3 -0.49 8.45 14.64
N VAL A 4 0.56 8.82 13.91
CA VAL A 4 0.49 9.82 12.84
C VAL A 4 0.32 9.11 11.52
N GLY A 5 -0.69 9.49 10.73
CA GLY A 5 -0.86 9.02 9.36
C GLY A 5 -0.46 10.10 8.36
N LEU A 6 0.26 9.72 7.31
CA LEU A 6 0.75 10.60 6.25
C LEU A 6 0.29 10.09 4.88
N MET A 7 -0.25 10.99 4.06
CA MET A 7 -0.71 10.70 2.71
C MET A 7 -0.46 11.88 1.77
N SER A 8 0.01 11.60 0.56
CA SER A 8 0.07 12.56 -0.54
C SER A 8 -0.60 11.93 -1.76
N GLY A 9 -1.76 12.47 -2.13
CA GLY A 9 -2.58 11.98 -3.24
C GLY A 9 -1.92 12.22 -4.61
N THR A 10 -2.48 11.62 -5.67
CA THR A 10 -1.97 11.77 -7.04
C THR A 10 -2.20 13.16 -7.63
N SER A 11 -3.05 13.99 -7.02
CA SER A 11 -3.18 15.40 -7.40
C SER A 11 -1.94 16.24 -7.04
N ALA A 12 -1.09 15.71 -6.14
CA ALA A 12 0.12 16.34 -5.63
C ALA A 12 -0.13 17.76 -5.10
N ASP A 13 -1.30 18.00 -4.50
CA ASP A 13 -1.66 19.31 -3.94
C ASP A 13 -0.95 19.57 -2.61
N GLY A 14 -0.67 18.52 -1.83
CA GLY A 14 -0.04 18.63 -0.52
C GLY A 14 0.08 17.30 0.22
N VAL A 15 0.52 17.41 1.47
CA VAL A 15 0.59 16.31 2.45
C VAL A 15 -0.57 16.44 3.42
N GLU A 16 -1.40 15.42 3.47
CA GLU A 16 -2.41 15.25 4.49
C GLU A 16 -1.83 14.49 5.68
N VAL A 17 -1.96 15.08 6.87
CA VAL A 17 -1.44 14.50 8.11
C VAL A 17 -2.53 14.41 9.15
N ALA A 18 -2.72 13.22 9.73
CA ALA A 18 -3.66 12.99 10.81
C ALA A 18 -2.94 12.45 12.05
N VAL A 19 -3.14 13.07 13.20
CA VAL A 19 -2.70 12.57 14.51
C VAL A 19 -3.89 11.90 15.18
N VAL A 20 -3.79 10.59 15.39
CA VAL A 20 -4.92 9.75 15.82
C VAL A 20 -4.56 9.01 17.10
N GLU A 21 -5.45 9.06 18.07
CA GLU A 21 -5.40 8.18 19.23
C GLU A 21 -6.16 6.89 18.91
N LEU A 22 -5.49 5.74 19.05
CA LEU A 22 -6.02 4.41 18.74
C LEU A 22 -5.89 3.49 19.96
N ALA A 23 -6.94 2.75 20.28
CA ALA A 23 -6.95 1.80 21.39
C ALA A 23 -7.88 0.59 21.13
N GLY A 24 -7.39 -0.60 21.47
CA GLY A 24 -8.11 -1.85 21.28
C GLY A 24 -7.81 -2.50 19.92
N ALA A 25 -8.74 -3.32 19.44
CA ALA A 25 -8.66 -4.05 18.18
C ALA A 25 -10.09 -4.34 17.68
N ALA A 26 -10.20 -4.85 16.45
CA ALA A 26 -11.47 -5.34 15.93
C ALA A 26 -12.17 -6.31 16.92
N PRO A 27 -13.50 -6.30 17.02
CA PRO A 27 -14.45 -5.41 16.33
C PRO A 27 -14.67 -4.06 17.05
N ALA A 28 -13.93 -3.75 18.11
CA ALA A 28 -14.14 -2.59 18.98
C ALA A 28 -12.90 -1.68 19.03
N LEU A 29 -12.34 -1.33 17.85
CA LEU A 29 -11.27 -0.35 17.78
C LEU A 29 -11.82 1.03 18.15
N ARG A 30 -11.34 1.59 19.25
CA ARG A 30 -11.62 2.97 19.62
C ARG A 30 -10.61 3.88 18.95
N TRP A 31 -11.10 4.95 18.35
CA TRP A 31 -10.28 5.91 17.64
C TRP A 31 -10.76 7.33 17.95
N ARG A 32 -9.83 8.28 17.92
CA ARG A 32 -10.12 9.71 18.05
C ARG A 32 -9.12 10.50 17.23
N LEU A 33 -9.61 11.29 16.28
CA LEU A 33 -8.77 12.27 15.58
C LEU A 33 -8.42 13.40 16.56
N LEU A 34 -7.13 13.54 16.88
CA LEU A 34 -6.63 14.62 17.73
C LEU A 34 -6.38 15.88 16.91
N LYS A 35 -5.81 15.72 15.72
CA LYS A 35 -5.51 16.82 14.81
C LYS A 35 -5.41 16.32 13.38
N HIS A 36 -5.90 17.13 12.45
CA HIS A 36 -5.60 17.03 11.03
C HIS A 36 -4.98 18.35 10.56
N VAL A 37 -3.99 18.24 9.66
CA VAL A 37 -3.40 19.37 8.94
C VAL A 37 -3.19 18.98 7.49
N SER A 38 -3.46 19.91 6.58
CA SER A 38 -3.09 19.82 5.17
C SER A 38 -1.96 20.82 4.92
N ILE A 39 -0.86 20.33 4.35
CA ILE A 39 0.34 21.14 4.08
C ILE A 39 0.59 21.16 2.58
N PRO A 40 0.41 22.30 1.90
CA PRO A 40 0.51 22.36 0.45
C PRO A 40 1.94 22.10 -0.01
N HIS A 41 2.08 21.39 -1.13
CA HIS A 41 3.39 21.19 -1.76
C HIS A 41 3.88 22.51 -2.38
N PRO A 42 5.16 22.86 -2.23
CA PRO A 42 5.76 23.95 -3.00
C PRO A 42 5.57 23.73 -4.51
N PRO A 43 5.34 24.79 -5.31
CA PRO A 43 5.10 24.65 -6.76
C PRO A 43 6.19 23.86 -7.50
N ASP A 44 7.46 24.07 -7.14
CA ASP A 44 8.59 23.39 -7.75
C ASP A 44 8.63 21.88 -7.42
N LEU A 45 8.24 21.51 -6.19
CA LEU A 45 8.09 20.10 -5.83
C LEU A 45 6.94 19.46 -6.58
N ARG A 46 5.81 20.17 -6.69
CA ARG A 46 4.66 19.68 -7.43
C ARG A 46 5.02 19.40 -8.89
N GLU A 47 5.80 20.29 -9.53
CA GLU A 47 6.34 20.08 -10.87
C GLU A 47 7.23 18.81 -10.93
N GLN A 48 8.13 18.62 -9.96
CA GLN A 48 8.98 17.43 -9.88
C GLN A 48 8.18 16.13 -9.71
N ILE A 49 7.11 16.15 -8.91
CA ILE A 49 6.21 15.01 -8.75
C ILE A 49 5.49 14.71 -10.07
N PHE A 50 4.97 15.74 -10.77
CA PHE A 50 4.34 15.53 -12.08
C PHE A 50 5.30 15.02 -13.14
N ALA A 51 6.57 15.44 -13.12
CA ALA A 51 7.60 14.90 -13.98
C ALA A 51 7.86 13.41 -13.68
N ALA A 52 7.75 12.99 -12.41
CA ALA A 52 7.86 11.57 -12.06
C ALA A 52 6.69 10.71 -12.58
N PHE A 53 5.52 11.30 -12.86
CA PHE A 53 4.37 10.56 -13.39
C PHE A 53 4.46 10.27 -14.89
N ARG A 54 5.50 10.73 -15.57
CA ARG A 54 5.65 10.59 -17.03
C ARG A 54 6.87 9.74 -17.35
N PRO A 55 6.73 8.63 -18.10
CA PRO A 55 7.86 7.77 -18.44
C PRO A 55 9.04 8.51 -19.09
N GLU A 56 8.77 9.57 -19.85
CA GLU A 56 9.79 10.35 -20.56
C GLU A 56 10.65 11.21 -19.63
N THR A 57 10.15 11.51 -18.42
CA THR A 57 10.83 12.38 -17.44
C THR A 57 11.10 11.70 -16.11
N ALA A 58 10.61 10.48 -15.90
CA ALA A 58 10.82 9.69 -14.69
C ALA A 58 12.15 8.93 -14.73
N THR A 59 13.28 9.65 -14.75
CA THR A 59 14.61 9.04 -14.74
C THR A 59 14.98 8.48 -13.37
N VAL A 60 15.88 7.48 -13.33
CA VAL A 60 16.27 6.80 -12.08
C VAL A 60 16.86 7.76 -11.05
N ASP A 61 17.72 8.68 -11.49
CA ASP A 61 18.33 9.71 -10.66
C ASP A 61 17.28 10.71 -10.12
N HIS A 62 16.29 11.09 -10.94
CA HIS A 62 15.17 11.93 -10.51
C HIS A 62 14.32 11.25 -9.43
N LEU A 63 13.91 10.00 -9.66
CA LEU A 63 13.13 9.23 -8.68
C LEU A 63 13.89 9.03 -7.38
N CYS A 64 15.19 8.75 -7.44
CA CYS A 64 16.07 8.62 -6.28
C CYS A 64 16.11 9.91 -5.45
N ALA A 65 16.39 11.05 -6.10
CA ALA A 65 16.43 12.35 -5.44
C ALA A 65 15.06 12.76 -4.86
N LEU A 66 13.99 12.54 -5.62
CA LEU A 66 12.62 12.85 -5.22
C LEU A 66 12.18 12.01 -4.02
N ASN A 67 12.57 10.73 -3.95
CA ASN A 67 12.26 9.85 -2.82
C ASN A 67 12.73 10.43 -1.47
N PHE A 68 14.00 10.87 -1.42
CA PHE A 68 14.58 11.48 -0.23
C PHE A 68 14.01 12.88 0.04
N ARG A 69 13.75 13.66 -1.02
CA ARG A 69 13.12 14.98 -0.89
C ARG A 69 11.73 14.87 -0.26
N LEU A 70 10.89 13.95 -0.74
CA LEU A 70 9.57 13.68 -0.18
C LEU A 70 9.68 13.17 1.26
N GLY A 71 10.63 12.30 1.58
CA GLY A 71 10.87 11.85 2.95
C GLY A 71 11.10 13.01 3.93
N ARG A 72 11.94 14.00 3.55
CA ARG A 72 12.17 15.20 4.37
C ARG A 72 10.92 16.04 4.56
N ILE A 73 10.10 16.18 3.52
CA ILE A 73 8.87 16.97 3.56
C ILE A 73 7.81 16.29 4.41
N PHE A 74 7.66 14.96 4.28
CA PHE A 74 6.76 14.18 5.12
C PHE A 74 7.19 14.19 6.59
N ALA A 75 8.50 14.15 6.88
CA ALA A 75 9.01 14.31 8.24
C ALA A 75 8.64 15.68 8.84
N ALA A 76 8.89 16.76 8.09
CA ALA A 76 8.54 18.11 8.51
C ALA A 76 7.02 18.26 8.73
N ALA A 77 6.22 17.69 7.83
CA ALA A 77 4.76 17.69 7.92
C ALA A 77 4.26 16.94 9.17
N ALA A 78 4.84 15.77 9.48
CA ALA A 78 4.55 15.01 10.68
C ALA A 78 4.85 15.84 11.94
N LEU A 79 6.04 16.44 12.04
CA LEU A 79 6.42 17.27 13.19
C LEU A 79 5.50 18.48 13.37
N GLN A 80 5.10 19.13 12.27
CA GLN A 80 4.15 20.24 12.31
C GLN A 80 2.77 19.79 12.82
N ALA A 81 2.27 18.64 12.37
CA ALA A 81 0.99 18.10 12.83
C ALA A 81 1.02 17.71 14.32
N ILE A 82 2.13 17.10 14.77
CA ILE A 82 2.36 16.73 16.17
C ILE A 82 2.34 17.98 17.06
N ALA A 83 3.08 19.03 16.67
CA ALA A 83 3.07 20.29 17.39
C ALA A 83 1.68 20.95 17.39
N ALA A 84 0.97 20.92 16.25
CA ALA A 84 -0.38 21.47 16.13
C ALA A 84 -1.43 20.69 16.92
N ALA A 85 -1.13 19.44 17.31
CA ALA A 85 -1.91 18.64 18.25
C ALA A 85 -1.56 18.92 19.73
N GLY A 86 -0.57 19.80 19.99
CA GLY A 86 -0.08 20.09 21.33
C GLY A 86 0.79 18.97 21.92
N LEU A 87 1.42 18.16 21.08
CA LEU A 87 2.26 17.02 21.46
C LEU A 87 3.72 17.27 21.11
N THR A 88 4.61 16.42 21.65
CA THR A 88 6.01 16.32 21.25
C THR A 88 6.26 14.98 20.54
N PRO A 89 7.33 14.83 19.73
CA PRO A 89 7.61 13.58 19.02
C PRO A 89 7.69 12.35 19.92
N GLU A 90 8.20 12.49 21.14
CA GLU A 90 8.34 11.40 22.13
C GLU A 90 6.99 10.88 22.65
N ARG A 91 5.91 11.62 22.42
CA ARG A 91 4.54 11.21 22.77
C ARG A 91 3.82 10.49 21.64
N VAL A 92 4.46 10.35 20.48
CA VAL A 92 3.93 9.63 19.32
C VAL A 92 4.60 8.27 19.25
N ASP A 93 3.79 7.22 19.12
CA ASP A 93 4.29 5.86 19.14
C ASP A 93 4.70 5.36 17.74
N LEU A 94 4.06 5.89 16.69
CA LEU A 94 4.19 5.35 15.33
C LEU A 94 3.80 6.38 14.26
N ILE A 95 4.45 6.31 13.10
CA ILE A 95 4.04 6.98 11.86
C ILE A 95 3.61 5.92 10.83
N GLY A 96 2.47 6.10 10.19
CA GLY A 96 2.03 5.37 9.01
C GLY A 96 2.13 6.25 7.77
N SER A 97 3.09 5.98 6.89
CA SER A 97 3.33 6.77 5.68
C SER A 97 2.94 6.01 4.43
N HIS A 98 1.87 6.45 3.75
CA HIS A 98 1.56 5.93 2.42
C HIS A 98 2.65 6.28 1.40
N GLY A 99 3.15 7.51 1.49
CA GLY A 99 4.00 8.12 0.49
C GLY A 99 3.23 8.86 -0.61
N GLN A 100 3.93 9.14 -1.70
CA GLN A 100 3.41 9.66 -2.97
C GLN A 100 3.43 8.55 -4.01
N THR A 101 2.26 8.13 -4.52
CA THR A 101 2.24 7.19 -5.65
C THR A 101 2.82 7.86 -6.89
N VAL A 102 3.81 7.21 -7.50
CA VAL A 102 4.39 7.59 -8.79
C VAL A 102 3.82 6.73 -9.91
N TRP A 103 3.75 5.41 -9.69
CA TRP A 103 3.24 4.47 -10.69
C TRP A 103 2.51 3.29 -10.06
N HIS A 104 1.53 2.76 -10.77
CA HIS A 104 0.70 1.65 -10.31
C HIS A 104 0.21 0.81 -11.47
N ILE A 105 0.57 -0.47 -11.48
CA ILE A 105 0.17 -1.48 -12.47
C ILE A 105 -0.62 -2.56 -11.70
N PRO A 106 -1.96 -2.46 -11.60
CA PRO A 106 -2.74 -3.27 -10.67
C PRO A 106 -2.87 -4.75 -11.07
N THR A 107 -2.67 -5.09 -12.35
CA THR A 107 -2.92 -6.43 -12.90
C THR A 107 -1.93 -6.78 -14.00
N GLY A 108 -1.81 -8.06 -14.32
CA GLY A 108 -0.93 -8.57 -15.39
C GLY A 108 0.38 -9.15 -14.86
N PRO A 109 1.25 -9.66 -15.76
CA PRO A 109 2.53 -10.25 -15.36
C PRO A 109 3.47 -9.25 -14.68
N ASP A 110 3.35 -7.96 -15.03
CA ASP A 110 4.17 -6.87 -14.50
C ASP A 110 3.47 -6.10 -13.36
N ALA A 111 2.48 -6.73 -12.70
CA ALA A 111 1.72 -6.11 -11.62
C ALA A 111 2.66 -5.63 -10.51
N SER A 112 2.71 -4.31 -10.30
CA SER A 112 3.67 -3.65 -9.43
C SER A 112 3.19 -2.25 -9.03
N THR A 113 3.80 -1.67 -8.01
CA THR A 113 3.47 -0.31 -7.59
C THR A 113 4.66 0.38 -6.96
N LEU A 114 4.73 1.71 -7.11
CA LEU A 114 5.81 2.53 -6.59
C LEU A 114 5.23 3.73 -5.84
N GLN A 115 5.52 3.79 -4.55
CA GLN A 115 5.29 4.95 -3.69
C GLN A 115 6.65 5.50 -3.27
N LEU A 116 6.82 6.82 -3.37
CA LEU A 116 8.02 7.53 -2.91
C LEU A 116 7.77 8.25 -1.58
N GLY A 117 8.84 8.55 -0.86
CA GLY A 117 8.83 9.16 0.46
C GLY A 117 9.62 8.29 1.42
N GLU A 118 10.94 8.47 1.41
CA GLU A 118 11.88 7.58 2.10
C GLU A 118 11.59 7.46 3.61
N ALA A 119 11.19 6.26 4.04
CA ALA A 119 10.81 5.99 5.42
C ALA A 119 11.99 6.12 6.38
N ALA A 120 13.21 5.78 5.95
CA ALA A 120 14.43 5.99 6.75
C ALA A 120 14.67 7.46 7.06
N ILE A 121 14.41 8.36 6.10
CA ILE A 121 14.51 9.81 6.32
C ILE A 121 13.44 10.30 7.28
N ILE A 122 12.21 9.79 7.17
CA ILE A 122 11.13 10.14 8.11
C ILE A 122 11.49 9.68 9.52
N ALA A 123 11.96 8.44 9.67
CA ALA A 123 12.35 7.89 10.96
C ALA A 123 13.52 8.66 11.59
N GLU A 124 14.58 8.95 10.81
CA GLU A 124 15.76 9.69 11.27
C GLU A 124 15.41 11.10 11.75
N LEU A 125 14.60 11.82 10.98
CA LEU A 125 14.28 13.22 11.28
C LEU A 125 13.23 13.39 12.38
N THR A 126 12.38 12.39 12.61
CA THR A 126 11.33 12.46 13.63
C THR A 126 11.68 11.70 14.90
N GLY A 127 12.61 10.74 14.83
CA GLY A 127 12.91 9.78 15.90
C GLY A 127 11.83 8.71 16.09
N ILE A 128 10.76 8.71 15.31
CA ILE A 128 9.58 7.86 15.50
C ILE A 128 9.61 6.67 14.51
N PRO A 129 9.28 5.44 14.94
CA PRO A 129 9.03 4.30 14.05
C PRO A 129 8.10 4.62 12.88
N VAL A 130 8.42 4.11 11.69
CA VAL A 130 7.62 4.34 10.48
C VAL A 130 7.16 3.01 9.88
N ILE A 131 5.85 2.86 9.67
CA ILE A 131 5.28 1.86 8.76
C ILE A 131 5.05 2.52 7.41
N SER A 132 5.59 1.93 6.34
CA SER A 132 5.43 2.44 4.97
C SER A 132 5.06 1.33 3.99
N ASN A 133 4.97 1.62 2.69
CA ASN A 133 4.86 0.62 1.62
C ASN A 133 3.67 -0.36 1.72
N PHE A 134 2.50 0.14 2.16
CA PHE A 134 1.32 -0.69 2.46
C PHE A 134 0.80 -1.53 1.27
N ARG A 135 0.92 -1.03 0.03
CA ARG A 135 0.29 -1.63 -1.15
C ARG A 135 0.98 -2.91 -1.61
N THR A 136 2.30 -2.93 -1.54
CA THR A 136 3.15 -3.96 -2.16
C THR A 136 2.85 -5.36 -1.62
N ARG A 137 2.55 -5.47 -0.32
CA ARG A 137 2.27 -6.77 0.31
C ARG A 137 0.92 -7.36 -0.09
N ASP A 138 -0.09 -6.52 -0.35
CA ASP A 138 -1.37 -6.94 -0.92
C ASP A 138 -1.19 -7.45 -2.36
N MET A 139 -0.41 -6.73 -3.18
CA MET A 139 -0.10 -7.16 -4.56
C MET A 139 0.67 -8.48 -4.61
N ALA A 140 1.64 -8.68 -3.72
CA ALA A 140 2.35 -9.96 -3.59
C ALA A 140 1.40 -11.12 -3.19
N ALA A 141 0.31 -10.82 -2.46
CA ALA A 141 -0.75 -11.78 -2.15
C ALA A 141 -1.73 -12.01 -3.32
N GLY A 142 -1.49 -11.40 -4.48
CA GLY A 142 -2.33 -11.51 -5.68
C GLY A 142 -3.45 -10.46 -5.76
N GLY A 143 -3.43 -9.45 -4.88
CA GLY A 143 -4.37 -8.34 -4.95
C GLY A 143 -3.90 -7.25 -5.90
N GLN A 144 -4.70 -6.19 -6.01
CA GLN A 144 -4.41 -5.03 -6.83
C GLN A 144 -3.66 -3.93 -6.07
N GLY A 145 -3.42 -4.07 -4.75
CA GLY A 145 -2.78 -3.01 -3.94
C GLY A 145 -3.69 -1.83 -3.62
N ALA A 146 -4.94 -1.87 -4.08
CA ALA A 146 -5.96 -0.85 -3.88
C ALA A 146 -7.36 -1.46 -4.11
N PRO A 147 -8.43 -0.81 -3.58
CA PRO A 147 -8.39 0.18 -2.50
C PRO A 147 -8.14 -0.48 -1.14
N LEU A 148 -7.34 0.15 -0.28
CA LEU A 148 -7.07 -0.34 1.10
C LEU A 148 -8.05 0.24 2.14
N VAL A 149 -8.65 1.38 1.84
CA VAL A 149 -9.60 2.10 2.71
C VAL A 149 -10.82 1.25 3.13
N PRO A 150 -11.39 0.34 2.30
CA PRO A 150 -12.52 -0.49 2.73
C PRO A 150 -12.25 -1.32 4.01
N TYR A 151 -11.02 -1.76 4.23
CA TYR A 151 -10.66 -2.43 5.48
C TYR A 151 -10.80 -1.49 6.69
N VAL A 152 -10.33 -0.25 6.54
CA VAL A 152 -10.43 0.78 7.58
C VAL A 152 -11.89 1.18 7.79
N ASP A 153 -12.65 1.39 6.72
CA ASP A 153 -14.08 1.70 6.78
C ASP A 153 -14.84 0.61 7.56
N ARG A 154 -14.55 -0.67 7.28
CA ARG A 154 -15.09 -1.80 8.07
C ARG A 154 -14.68 -1.71 9.53
N LEU A 155 -13.41 -1.45 9.83
CA LEU A 155 -12.90 -1.45 11.19
C LEU A 155 -13.45 -0.29 12.04
N LEU A 156 -13.64 0.89 11.44
CA LEU A 156 -14.05 2.10 12.16
C LEU A 156 -15.57 2.30 12.20
N PHE A 157 -16.31 1.84 11.18
CA PHE A 157 -17.71 2.19 11.00
C PHE A 157 -18.70 1.03 11.00
N SER A 158 -18.26 -0.23 11.05
CA SER A 158 -19.22 -1.35 11.21
C SER A 158 -20.04 -1.18 12.49
N HIS A 159 -21.34 -1.46 12.40
CA HIS A 159 -22.26 -1.31 13.53
C HIS A 159 -22.69 -2.69 14.07
N PRO A 160 -22.94 -2.84 15.39
CA PRO A 160 -23.41 -4.11 15.94
C PRO A 160 -24.72 -4.63 15.30
N THR A 161 -25.62 -3.72 14.92
CA THR A 161 -26.98 -4.06 14.46
C THR A 161 -27.41 -3.42 13.15
N LEU A 162 -26.69 -2.42 12.65
CA LEU A 162 -27.12 -1.62 11.49
C LEU A 162 -26.25 -1.97 10.29
N VAL A 163 -26.85 -1.98 9.11
CA VAL A 163 -26.12 -1.92 7.84
C VAL A 163 -25.73 -0.48 7.58
N ARG A 164 -24.46 -0.27 7.26
CA ARG A 164 -23.91 1.02 6.89
C ARG A 164 -23.37 0.98 5.47
N ALA A 165 -23.35 2.13 4.82
CA ALA A 165 -22.54 2.34 3.63
C ALA A 165 -21.64 3.56 3.83
N MET A 166 -20.37 3.42 3.49
CA MET A 166 -19.43 4.53 3.41
C MET A 166 -19.41 5.01 1.95
N GLN A 167 -20.01 6.18 1.70
CA GLN A 167 -20.09 6.77 0.36
C GLN A 167 -19.06 7.89 0.22
N ASN A 168 -17.99 7.65 -0.54
CA ASN A 168 -17.09 8.73 -0.92
C ASN A 168 -17.58 9.40 -2.21
N ILE A 169 -17.58 10.73 -2.25
CA ILE A 169 -17.91 11.53 -3.44
C ILE A 169 -16.77 12.50 -3.72
N GLY A 170 -15.69 11.96 -4.29
CA GLY A 170 -14.59 12.73 -4.89
C GLY A 170 -14.88 13.00 -6.37
N GLY A 171 -13.84 13.02 -7.22
CA GLY A 171 -14.05 13.09 -8.67
C GLY A 171 -14.91 11.92 -9.19
N ILE A 172 -14.58 10.71 -8.74
CA ILE A 172 -15.41 9.50 -8.86
C ILE A 172 -16.09 9.23 -7.51
N ALA A 173 -17.32 8.73 -7.57
CA ALA A 173 -18.06 8.28 -6.41
C ALA A 173 -17.87 6.77 -6.21
N ASN A 174 -17.66 6.34 -4.96
CA ASN A 174 -17.51 4.93 -4.60
C ASN A 174 -18.16 4.62 -3.26
N VAL A 175 -18.58 3.36 -3.11
CA VAL A 175 -19.26 2.87 -1.92
C VAL A 175 -18.49 1.72 -1.30
N THR A 176 -18.43 1.67 0.03
CA THR A 176 -18.13 0.46 0.80
C THR A 176 -19.36 0.08 1.63
N TYR A 177 -19.98 -1.04 1.31
CA TYR A 177 -21.11 -1.62 2.04
C TYR A 177 -20.64 -2.42 3.25
N LEU A 178 -21.18 -2.11 4.42
CA LEU A 178 -20.81 -2.66 5.71
C LEU A 178 -22.02 -3.39 6.32
N PRO A 179 -22.01 -4.74 6.34
CA PRO A 179 -23.02 -5.50 7.06
C PRO A 179 -22.88 -5.32 8.58
N PRO A 180 -23.92 -5.66 9.37
CA PRO A 180 -23.82 -5.63 10.82
C PRO A 180 -22.76 -6.63 11.32
N LEU A 181 -22.19 -6.36 12.48
CA LEU A 181 -21.24 -7.26 13.12
C LEU A 181 -21.94 -8.54 13.63
N SER A 182 -21.72 -9.67 12.98
CA SER A 182 -22.11 -11.02 13.45
C SER A 182 -20.91 -11.79 13.97
N GLU A 183 -21.10 -12.88 14.73
CA GLU A 183 -19.98 -13.75 15.15
C GLU A 183 -19.13 -14.21 13.95
N GLU A 184 -19.75 -14.53 12.81
CA GLU A 184 -19.06 -14.91 11.57
C GLU A 184 -18.25 -13.75 10.94
N ASN A 185 -18.70 -12.50 11.10
CA ASN A 185 -18.08 -11.32 10.47
C ASN A 185 -17.22 -10.51 11.46
N GLN A 186 -17.24 -10.88 12.75
CA GLN A 186 -16.45 -10.29 13.83
C GLN A 186 -15.02 -10.83 13.85
N THR A 187 -14.83 -12.12 13.57
CA THR A 187 -13.49 -12.66 13.34
C THR A 187 -13.03 -12.21 11.95
N LEU A 188 -12.12 -11.23 11.88
CA LEU A 188 -11.34 -10.93 10.67
C LEU A 188 -10.44 -12.11 10.21
N ARG A 189 -10.59 -13.30 10.83
CA ARG A 189 -10.05 -14.56 10.37
C ARG A 189 -10.83 -14.99 9.13
N VAL A 190 -10.35 -14.57 7.97
CA VAL A 190 -10.70 -15.24 6.72
C VAL A 190 -10.29 -16.70 6.91
N SER A 191 -11.25 -17.63 6.95
CA SER A 191 -10.89 -19.05 6.94
C SER A 191 -10.07 -19.30 5.67
N GLU A 192 -8.88 -19.85 5.82
CA GLU A 192 -7.91 -20.11 4.74
C GLU A 192 -8.45 -21.04 3.65
N THR A 193 -9.70 -21.50 3.76
CA THR A 193 -10.31 -22.57 2.96
C THR A 193 -11.60 -22.19 2.25
N ARG A 194 -12.21 -21.02 2.47
CA ARG A 194 -13.38 -20.60 1.66
C ARG A 194 -12.95 -19.68 0.53
N ARG A 195 -13.09 -20.19 -0.71
CA ARG A 195 -13.27 -19.31 -1.89
C ARG A 195 -14.36 -18.30 -1.52
N VAL A 196 -14.01 -17.01 -1.52
CA VAL A 196 -14.95 -15.91 -1.28
C VAL A 196 -16.07 -16.04 -2.31
N SER A 197 -17.25 -16.40 -1.84
CA SER A 197 -18.47 -16.49 -2.65
C SER A 197 -18.96 -15.06 -2.85
N ARG A 198 -18.58 -14.43 -3.97
CA ARG A 198 -18.96 -13.05 -4.29
C ARG A 198 -20.43 -12.76 -3.97
N GLY A 199 -20.68 -11.92 -2.97
CA GLY A 199 -22.00 -11.30 -2.74
C GLY A 199 -22.94 -12.08 -1.82
N GLY A 200 -22.42 -12.91 -0.92
CA GLY A 200 -23.22 -13.52 0.15
C GLY A 200 -23.68 -12.50 1.21
N GLU A 201 -24.78 -12.81 1.91
CA GLU A 201 -25.20 -12.07 3.10
C GLU A 201 -24.04 -12.03 4.12
N GLY A 202 -23.58 -10.83 4.50
CA GLY A 202 -22.49 -10.65 5.47
C GLY A 202 -21.13 -10.27 4.88
N GLU A 203 -20.99 -10.14 3.57
CA GLU A 203 -19.74 -9.66 2.96
C GLU A 203 -19.66 -8.13 2.85
N VAL A 204 -18.44 -7.60 3.00
CA VAL A 204 -18.13 -6.20 2.64
C VAL A 204 -17.93 -6.11 1.14
N ILE A 205 -18.71 -5.23 0.51
CA ILE A 205 -18.71 -5.01 -0.94
C ILE A 205 -18.21 -3.58 -1.19
N ALA A 206 -17.29 -3.41 -2.14
CA ALA A 206 -16.83 -2.08 -2.54
C ALA A 206 -16.73 -1.96 -4.06
N PHE A 207 -17.15 -0.82 -4.61
CA PHE A 207 -17.07 -0.51 -6.04
C PHE A 207 -17.30 0.98 -6.31
N ASP A 208 -16.91 1.42 -7.51
CA ASP A 208 -17.22 2.77 -8.00
C ASP A 208 -18.67 2.81 -8.52
N THR A 209 -19.46 3.78 -8.07
CA THR A 209 -20.85 3.96 -8.49
C THR A 209 -20.94 4.74 -9.81
N GLY A 210 -19.91 5.54 -10.13
CA GLY A 210 -19.84 6.38 -11.33
C GLY A 210 -19.25 7.77 -11.05
N PRO A 211 -19.63 8.81 -11.82
CA PRO A 211 -19.08 10.14 -11.64
C PRO A 211 -19.52 10.76 -10.30
N GLY A 212 -18.55 11.28 -9.55
CA GLY A 212 -18.77 12.14 -8.40
C GLY A 212 -18.80 13.61 -8.82
N ALA A 213 -17.95 14.44 -8.21
CA ALA A 213 -17.85 15.86 -8.47
C ALA A 213 -17.33 16.22 -9.87
N MET A 214 -16.55 15.35 -10.53
CA MET A 214 -15.75 15.79 -11.69
C MET A 214 -16.58 16.36 -12.86
N LEU A 215 -17.79 15.82 -13.07
CA LEU A 215 -18.70 16.32 -14.11
C LEU A 215 -19.45 17.58 -13.66
N ILE A 216 -19.74 17.70 -12.37
CA ILE A 216 -20.31 18.91 -11.76
C ILE A 216 -19.30 20.06 -11.85
N ASP A 217 -18.03 19.77 -11.57
CA ASP A 217 -16.92 20.71 -11.65
C ASP A 217 -16.72 21.19 -13.09
N TYR A 218 -16.70 20.26 -14.05
CA TYR A 218 -16.68 20.58 -15.48
C TYR A 218 -17.84 21.51 -15.87
N ALA A 219 -19.06 21.20 -15.41
CA ALA A 219 -20.24 21.98 -15.73
C ALA A 219 -20.20 23.38 -15.10
N ALA A 220 -19.72 23.50 -13.86
CA ALA A 220 -19.57 24.77 -13.17
C ALA A 220 -18.53 25.68 -13.83
N ASP A 221 -17.37 25.12 -14.21
CA ASP A 221 -16.34 25.82 -14.97
C ASP A 221 -16.92 26.38 -16.26
N ARG A 222 -17.62 25.54 -17.02
CA ARG A 222 -18.20 25.93 -18.29
C ARG A 222 -19.33 26.95 -18.17
N ALA A 223 -20.23 26.77 -17.20
CA ALA A 223 -21.34 27.69 -16.93
C ALA A 223 -20.87 29.09 -16.52
N THR A 224 -19.66 29.20 -15.96
CA THR A 224 -19.12 30.46 -15.43
C THR A 224 -17.99 31.03 -16.29
N GLY A 225 -17.69 30.42 -17.43
CA GLY A 225 -16.57 30.83 -18.28
C GLY A 225 -15.21 30.74 -17.58
N GLY A 226 -15.03 29.75 -16.71
CA GLY A 226 -13.79 29.50 -15.98
C GLY A 226 -13.65 30.24 -14.65
N ALA A 227 -14.66 31.00 -14.21
CA ALA A 227 -14.57 31.72 -12.93
C ALA A 227 -14.63 30.77 -11.73
N TRP A 228 -15.36 29.65 -11.84
CA TRP A 228 -15.55 28.67 -10.78
C TRP A 228 -15.07 27.29 -11.23
N SER A 229 -14.05 26.74 -10.57
CA SER A 229 -13.59 25.38 -10.84
C SER A 229 -14.48 24.26 -10.27
N TYR A 230 -15.50 24.62 -9.49
CA TYR A 230 -16.50 23.72 -8.91
C TYR A 230 -17.78 24.47 -8.52
N ASP A 231 -18.91 23.76 -8.35
CA ASP A 231 -20.17 24.38 -7.91
C ASP A 231 -20.17 24.68 -6.39
N ARG A 232 -19.78 25.91 -6.04
CA ARG A 232 -19.59 26.36 -4.66
C ARG A 232 -20.90 26.27 -3.85
N GLY A 233 -21.00 25.27 -2.99
CA GLY A 233 -22.17 25.05 -2.14
C GLY A 233 -23.39 24.48 -2.89
N GLY A 234 -23.24 24.08 -4.15
CA GLY A 234 -24.38 23.65 -4.99
C GLY A 234 -25.23 24.80 -5.52
N LYS A 235 -24.70 26.03 -5.56
CA LYS A 235 -25.46 27.25 -5.88
C LYS A 235 -25.91 27.32 -7.33
N LEU A 236 -25.11 26.83 -8.28
CA LEU A 236 -25.49 26.79 -9.69
C LEU A 236 -26.55 25.71 -9.91
N ALA A 237 -26.35 24.52 -9.35
CA ALA A 237 -27.32 23.44 -9.41
C ALA A 237 -28.68 23.83 -8.79
N ALA A 238 -28.68 24.61 -7.71
CA ALA A 238 -29.91 25.09 -7.06
C ALA A 238 -30.73 26.07 -7.92
N GLN A 239 -30.11 26.74 -8.90
CA GLN A 239 -30.77 27.68 -9.79
C GLN A 239 -31.38 27.00 -11.02
N GLY A 240 -30.84 25.83 -11.38
CA GLY A 240 -31.29 25.08 -12.55
C GLY A 240 -32.45 24.14 -12.25
N ARG A 241 -33.05 23.65 -13.32
CA ARG A 241 -34.02 22.56 -13.31
C ARG A 241 -33.39 21.34 -13.95
N VAL A 242 -33.54 20.19 -13.29
CA VAL A 242 -33.09 18.89 -13.82
C VAL A 242 -33.90 18.56 -15.08
N ASP A 243 -33.21 18.23 -16.16
CA ASP A 243 -33.84 17.65 -17.35
C ASP A 243 -33.86 16.12 -17.23
N GLU A 244 -35.03 15.57 -16.92
CA GLU A 244 -35.22 14.13 -16.71
C GLU A 244 -35.02 13.31 -17.99
N THR A 245 -35.19 13.90 -19.17
CA THR A 245 -35.04 13.19 -20.45
C THR A 245 -33.56 12.96 -20.75
N LEU A 246 -32.76 14.01 -20.62
CA LEU A 246 -31.30 13.94 -20.76
C LEU A 246 -30.68 13.09 -19.67
N LEU A 247 -31.13 13.25 -18.42
CA LEU A 247 -30.66 12.44 -17.31
C LEU A 247 -30.88 10.94 -17.56
N ALA A 248 -32.08 10.54 -17.99
CA ALA A 248 -32.37 9.16 -18.35
C ALA A 248 -31.48 8.66 -19.50
N ALA A 249 -31.21 9.51 -20.50
CA ALA A 249 -30.30 9.18 -21.59
C ALA A 249 -28.85 8.97 -21.11
N TRP A 250 -28.37 9.78 -20.16
CA TRP A 250 -27.03 9.67 -19.60
C TRP A 250 -26.87 8.44 -18.69
N LEU A 251 -27.93 8.07 -17.96
CA LEU A 251 -27.95 6.87 -17.12
C LEU A 251 -27.97 5.56 -17.93
N ASN A 252 -28.22 5.60 -19.25
CA ASN A 252 -28.08 4.45 -20.13
C ASN A 252 -26.62 4.12 -20.51
N GLU A 253 -25.64 4.89 -20.03
CA GLU A 253 -24.23 4.57 -20.21
C GLU A 253 -23.94 3.15 -19.67
N PRO A 254 -23.38 2.23 -20.50
CA PRO A 254 -23.23 0.82 -20.13
C PRO A 254 -22.56 0.55 -18.78
N TYR A 255 -21.64 1.43 -18.36
CA TYR A 255 -20.95 1.32 -17.08
C TYR A 255 -21.89 1.24 -15.86
N PHE A 256 -23.00 1.99 -15.86
CA PHE A 256 -23.93 2.00 -14.74
C PHE A 256 -24.58 0.63 -14.51
N HIS A 257 -24.70 -0.18 -15.56
CA HIS A 257 -25.32 -1.50 -15.54
C HIS A 257 -24.33 -2.66 -15.33
N LEU A 258 -23.02 -2.39 -15.27
CA LEU A 258 -22.02 -3.42 -14.97
C LEU A 258 -22.14 -3.87 -13.49
N PRO A 259 -22.11 -5.19 -13.20
CA PRO A 259 -22.08 -5.68 -11.83
C PRO A 259 -20.69 -5.52 -11.19
N PRO A 260 -20.59 -5.36 -9.85
CA PRO A 260 -19.32 -5.38 -9.14
C PRO A 260 -18.56 -6.72 -9.29
N PRO A 261 -17.21 -6.73 -9.16
CA PRO A 261 -16.34 -5.58 -8.93
C PRO A 261 -16.23 -4.71 -10.19
N LYS A 262 -16.38 -3.39 -10.01
CA LYS A 262 -16.24 -2.42 -11.09
C LYS A 262 -15.54 -1.16 -10.59
N THR A 263 -14.72 -0.59 -11.47
CA THR A 263 -14.00 0.66 -11.23
C THR A 263 -14.04 1.52 -12.48
N THR A 264 -13.94 2.83 -12.32
CA THR A 264 -13.87 3.80 -13.42
C THR A 264 -13.14 5.06 -12.98
N GLY A 265 -12.85 5.92 -13.93
CA GLY A 265 -12.14 7.17 -13.74
C GLY A 265 -12.44 8.18 -14.84
N ARG A 266 -11.45 9.04 -15.07
CA ARG A 266 -11.51 10.13 -16.06
C ARG A 266 -11.51 9.60 -17.49
N GLU A 267 -11.08 8.37 -17.71
CA GLU A 267 -11.09 7.72 -19.02
C GLU A 267 -12.50 7.53 -19.57
N LEU A 268 -13.51 7.37 -18.70
CA LEU A 268 -14.91 7.29 -19.10
C LEU A 268 -15.66 8.59 -18.80
N PHE A 269 -15.64 9.05 -17.54
CA PHE A 269 -16.44 10.21 -17.09
C PHE A 269 -15.66 11.53 -17.07
N GLY A 270 -14.59 11.62 -17.87
CA GLY A 270 -13.76 12.82 -17.96
C GLY A 270 -14.34 13.95 -18.82
N VAL A 271 -13.45 14.86 -19.21
CA VAL A 271 -13.77 16.07 -19.98
C VAL A 271 -14.43 15.75 -21.31
N GLN A 272 -14.06 14.64 -21.96
CA GLN A 272 -14.61 14.21 -23.24
C GLN A 272 -16.10 13.88 -23.11
N PHE A 273 -16.48 13.09 -22.10
CA PHE A 273 -17.87 12.79 -21.79
C PHE A 273 -18.60 14.09 -21.42
N GLY A 274 -18.06 14.87 -20.49
CA GLY A 274 -18.63 16.14 -20.05
C GLY A 274 -18.91 17.11 -21.22
N ALA A 275 -17.97 17.26 -22.14
CA ALA A 275 -18.13 18.10 -23.33
C ALA A 275 -19.22 17.56 -24.26
N GLN A 276 -19.21 16.26 -24.55
CA GLN A 276 -20.20 15.65 -25.43
C GLN A 276 -21.63 15.82 -24.90
N VAL A 277 -21.85 15.52 -23.62
CA VAL A 277 -23.19 15.66 -23.01
C VAL A 277 -23.58 17.13 -22.82
N TRP A 278 -22.63 18.02 -22.54
CA TRP A 278 -22.90 19.45 -22.50
C TRP A 278 -23.36 19.99 -23.85
N GLU A 279 -22.65 19.71 -24.96
CA GLU A 279 -23.06 20.23 -26.29
C GLU A 279 -24.47 19.74 -26.67
N ARG A 280 -24.77 18.48 -26.37
CA ARG A 280 -26.11 17.91 -26.60
C ARG A 280 -27.18 18.65 -25.79
N ALA A 281 -26.89 18.97 -24.53
CA ALA A 281 -27.81 19.70 -23.68
C ALA A 281 -28.02 21.16 -24.16
N LYS A 282 -26.96 21.83 -24.63
CA LYS A 282 -27.06 23.16 -25.28
C LYS A 282 -27.88 23.10 -26.56
N ALA A 283 -27.67 22.09 -27.39
CA ALA A 283 -28.44 21.89 -28.62
C ALA A 283 -29.92 21.61 -28.33
N ALA A 284 -30.23 20.97 -27.19
CA ALA A 284 -31.59 20.78 -26.69
C ALA A 284 -32.21 22.03 -26.04
N GLY A 285 -31.49 23.16 -25.99
CA GLY A 285 -31.99 24.44 -25.52
C GLY A 285 -31.90 24.67 -24.01
N LEU A 286 -31.15 23.85 -23.26
CA LEU A 286 -30.97 24.03 -21.82
C LEU A 286 -30.13 25.27 -21.51
N THR A 287 -30.48 25.92 -20.40
CA THR A 287 -29.62 26.94 -19.79
C THR A 287 -28.42 26.29 -19.11
N ASP A 288 -27.35 27.05 -18.91
CA ASP A 288 -26.12 26.49 -18.33
C ASP A 288 -26.36 25.98 -16.89
N VAL A 289 -27.21 26.65 -16.12
CA VAL A 289 -27.60 26.21 -14.77
C VAL A 289 -28.46 24.93 -14.78
N ASP A 290 -29.33 24.74 -15.79
CA ASP A 290 -30.08 23.49 -15.96
C ASP A 290 -29.14 22.31 -16.25
N ILE A 291 -28.07 22.56 -17.02
CA ILE A 291 -27.05 21.54 -17.31
C ILE A 291 -26.30 21.17 -16.03
N VAL A 292 -25.87 22.16 -15.23
CA VAL A 292 -25.23 21.92 -13.92
C VAL A 292 -26.15 21.14 -12.98
N ALA A 293 -27.44 21.50 -12.91
CA ALA A 293 -28.43 20.78 -12.12
C ALA A 293 -28.59 19.32 -12.59
N THR A 294 -28.62 19.09 -13.91
CA THR A 294 -28.75 17.75 -14.50
C THR A 294 -27.50 16.89 -14.26
N PHE A 295 -26.28 17.45 -14.33
CA PHE A 295 -25.06 16.73 -13.92
C PHE A 295 -25.05 16.38 -12.43
N THR A 296 -25.51 17.30 -11.59
CA THR A 296 -25.63 17.06 -10.15
C THR A 296 -26.62 15.92 -9.87
N ALA A 297 -27.73 15.88 -10.61
CA ALA A 297 -28.70 14.79 -10.54
C ALA A 297 -28.16 13.46 -11.08
N LEU A 298 -27.31 13.47 -12.12
CA LEU A 298 -26.63 12.27 -12.63
C LEU A 298 -25.82 11.58 -11.53
N THR A 299 -25.03 12.33 -10.77
CA THR A 299 -24.27 11.79 -9.64
C THR A 299 -25.19 11.18 -8.58
N ALA A 300 -26.22 11.91 -8.13
CA ALA A 300 -27.13 11.39 -7.10
C ALA A 300 -27.92 10.15 -7.56
N ARG A 301 -28.48 10.18 -8.78
CA ARG A 301 -29.26 9.07 -9.33
C ARG A 301 -28.41 7.84 -9.65
N SER A 302 -27.19 8.01 -10.16
CA SER A 302 -26.30 6.87 -10.41
C SER A 302 -25.87 6.19 -9.10
N ILE A 303 -25.62 6.95 -8.03
CA ILE A 303 -25.39 6.39 -6.69
C ILE A 303 -26.63 5.61 -6.22
N GLY A 304 -27.81 6.23 -6.26
CA GLY A 304 -29.06 5.59 -5.83
C GLY A 304 -29.39 4.33 -6.63
N GLN A 305 -29.18 4.35 -7.95
CA GLN A 305 -29.35 3.19 -8.83
C GLN A 305 -28.37 2.08 -8.47
N ALA A 306 -27.09 2.40 -8.30
CA ALA A 306 -26.08 1.41 -7.96
C ALA A 306 -26.36 0.74 -6.59
N TYR A 307 -26.97 1.47 -5.65
CA TYR A 307 -27.39 0.92 -4.37
C TYR A 307 -28.52 -0.09 -4.52
N ARG A 308 -29.52 0.22 -5.35
CA ARG A 308 -30.66 -0.67 -5.62
C ARG A 308 -30.25 -1.91 -6.41
N ASP A 309 -29.37 -1.75 -7.38
CA ASP A 309 -29.03 -2.82 -8.33
C ASP A 309 -28.00 -3.79 -7.75
N PHE A 310 -27.09 -3.34 -6.88
CA PHE A 310 -25.89 -4.11 -6.50
C PHE A 310 -25.69 -4.33 -5.01
N LEU A 311 -26.39 -3.61 -4.11
CA LEU A 311 -26.28 -3.88 -2.68
C LEU A 311 -27.28 -4.96 -2.24
N PRO A 312 -26.91 -5.83 -1.29
CA PRO A 312 -27.81 -6.89 -0.80
C PRO A 312 -29.12 -6.34 -0.23
N ARG A 313 -29.06 -5.18 0.43
CA ARG A 313 -30.22 -4.37 0.81
C ARG A 313 -29.80 -2.91 0.91
N LEU A 314 -30.77 -2.00 0.88
CA LEU A 314 -30.52 -0.60 1.21
C LEU A 314 -29.97 -0.47 2.64
N PRO A 315 -28.91 0.33 2.86
CA PRO A 315 -28.36 0.56 4.19
C PRO A 315 -29.35 1.24 5.13
N ASP A 316 -29.19 1.01 6.44
CA ASP A 316 -29.92 1.79 7.45
C ASP A 316 -29.31 3.20 7.56
N GLU A 317 -27.98 3.31 7.40
CA GLU A 317 -27.25 4.58 7.41
C GLU A 317 -26.25 4.67 6.26
N VAL A 318 -26.12 5.85 5.67
CA VAL A 318 -25.13 6.15 4.62
C VAL A 318 -24.26 7.30 5.12
N ILE A 319 -22.99 7.03 5.34
CA ILE A 319 -22.01 8.01 5.84
C ILE A 319 -21.25 8.54 4.64
N VAL A 320 -21.47 9.81 4.31
CA VAL A 320 -20.93 10.46 3.12
C VAL A 320 -19.62 11.18 3.45
N SER A 321 -18.61 11.00 2.61
CA SER A 321 -17.31 11.68 2.66
C SER A 321 -16.92 12.28 1.30
N GLY A 322 -15.80 13.02 1.27
CA GLY A 322 -15.29 13.71 0.09
C GLY A 322 -15.78 15.17 0.00
N GLY A 323 -15.13 16.00 -0.81
CA GLY A 323 -15.41 17.44 -0.87
C GLY A 323 -16.85 17.79 -1.28
N SER A 324 -17.57 16.86 -1.92
CA SER A 324 -18.96 17.08 -2.34
C SER A 324 -19.96 17.14 -1.19
N VAL A 325 -19.57 16.79 0.05
CA VAL A 325 -20.43 16.97 1.24
C VAL A 325 -20.86 18.43 1.44
N HIS A 326 -20.08 19.38 0.91
CA HIS A 326 -20.39 20.81 0.96
C HIS A 326 -21.36 21.27 -0.14
N ASN A 327 -21.69 20.42 -1.13
CA ASN A 327 -22.69 20.73 -2.15
C ASN A 327 -24.10 20.40 -1.63
N ALA A 328 -24.82 21.43 -1.15
CA ALA A 328 -26.12 21.26 -0.52
C ALA A 328 -27.18 20.68 -1.48
N SER A 329 -27.12 21.04 -2.76
CA SER A 329 -28.02 20.55 -3.81
C SER A 329 -27.82 19.06 -4.06
N LEU A 330 -26.56 18.61 -4.17
CA LEU A 330 -26.22 17.19 -4.30
C LEU A 330 -26.68 16.40 -3.08
N MET A 331 -26.38 16.89 -1.88
CA MET A 331 -26.75 16.22 -0.62
C MET A 331 -28.28 16.13 -0.44
N ALA A 332 -29.05 17.10 -0.94
CA ALA A 332 -30.51 17.05 -0.94
C ALA A 332 -31.04 15.95 -1.89
N LEU A 333 -30.52 15.89 -3.12
CA LEU A 333 -30.90 14.85 -4.09
C LEU A 333 -30.52 13.45 -3.58
N LEU A 334 -29.32 13.31 -3.00
CA LEU A 334 -28.84 12.05 -2.47
C LEU A 334 -29.71 11.53 -1.32
N ARG A 335 -30.17 12.41 -0.40
CA ARG A 335 -31.13 12.05 0.65
C ARG A 335 -32.45 11.54 0.08
N GLY A 336 -32.92 12.10 -1.02
CA GLY A 336 -34.12 11.63 -1.71
C GLY A 336 -33.92 10.25 -2.35
N GLU A 337 -32.81 10.07 -3.08
CA GLU A 337 -32.49 8.82 -3.78
C GLU A 337 -32.22 7.63 -2.84
N LEU A 338 -31.70 7.90 -1.64
CA LEU A 338 -31.32 6.87 -0.68
C LEU A 338 -32.36 6.65 0.43
N ALA A 339 -33.49 7.36 0.42
CA ALA A 339 -34.56 7.15 1.39
C ALA A 339 -35.05 5.68 1.39
N PRO A 340 -35.28 5.06 2.56
CA PRO A 340 -35.35 5.66 3.91
C PRO A 340 -34.01 5.69 4.67
N ALA A 341 -32.87 5.39 4.05
CA ALA A 341 -31.58 5.37 4.73
C ALA A 341 -31.23 6.74 5.33
N ARG A 342 -30.68 6.74 6.54
CA ARG A 342 -30.22 7.97 7.18
C ARG A 342 -28.89 8.42 6.60
N VAL A 343 -28.88 9.50 5.84
CA VAL A 343 -27.65 10.08 5.28
C VAL A 343 -26.98 10.97 6.32
N LEU A 344 -25.77 10.56 6.74
CA LEU A 344 -24.89 11.22 7.69
C LEU A 344 -23.65 11.77 6.97
N ILE A 345 -22.97 12.72 7.58
CA ILE A 345 -21.69 13.25 7.09
C ILE A 345 -20.57 12.68 7.96
N SER A 346 -19.50 12.21 7.33
CA SER A 346 -18.33 11.61 8.01
C SER A 346 -17.72 12.57 9.05
N ASP A 347 -17.68 13.86 8.73
CA ASP A 347 -17.19 14.94 9.59
C ASP A 347 -17.93 15.00 10.94
N ASP A 348 -19.26 14.83 10.94
CA ASP A 348 -20.10 14.82 12.14
C ASP A 348 -19.82 13.60 13.04
N LEU A 349 -19.20 12.56 12.49
CA LEU A 349 -18.76 11.36 13.20
C LEU A 349 -17.29 11.42 13.65
N GLY A 350 -16.65 12.59 13.52
CA GLY A 350 -15.27 12.82 13.92
C GLY A 350 -14.22 12.38 12.90
N LEU A 351 -14.64 12.05 11.66
CA LEU A 351 -13.73 11.75 10.55
C LEU A 351 -13.98 12.74 9.40
N PRO A 352 -13.36 13.93 9.44
CA PRO A 352 -13.42 14.88 8.34
C PRO A 352 -13.01 14.24 7.02
N ALA A 353 -13.73 14.58 5.94
CA ALA A 353 -13.45 14.06 4.60
C ALA A 353 -11.97 14.18 4.19
N GLU A 354 -11.36 15.34 4.45
CA GLU A 354 -9.95 15.63 4.14
C GLU A 354 -8.97 14.78 4.98
N ALA A 355 -9.36 14.41 6.20
CA ALA A 355 -8.54 13.61 7.09
C ALA A 355 -8.66 12.10 6.84
N LYS A 356 -9.70 11.63 6.12
CA LYS A 356 -10.06 10.21 6.00
C LYS A 356 -8.89 9.34 5.54
N GLU A 357 -8.19 9.73 4.49
CA GLU A 357 -7.08 8.93 3.96
C GLU A 357 -5.89 8.90 4.92
N ALA A 358 -5.50 10.04 5.49
CA ALA A 358 -4.41 10.08 6.47
C ALA A 358 -4.75 9.24 7.73
N VAL A 359 -5.98 9.32 8.23
CA VAL A 359 -6.45 8.44 9.32
C VAL A 359 -6.36 6.97 8.92
N ALA A 360 -6.71 6.62 7.67
CA ALA A 360 -6.60 5.25 7.19
C ALA A 360 -5.16 4.71 7.29
N PHE A 361 -4.14 5.49 6.94
CA PHE A 361 -2.76 5.04 7.07
C PHE A 361 -2.26 4.99 8.52
N ALA A 362 -2.78 5.84 9.41
CA ALA A 362 -2.54 5.69 10.85
C ALA A 362 -3.11 4.36 11.38
N VAL A 363 -4.33 4.00 10.97
CA VAL A 363 -4.98 2.73 11.35
C VAL A 363 -4.24 1.53 10.75
N LEU A 364 -3.87 1.57 9.47
CA LEU A 364 -3.11 0.49 8.84
C LEU A 364 -1.75 0.28 9.51
N ALA A 365 -1.04 1.36 9.86
CA ALA A 365 0.20 1.26 10.62
C ALA A 365 -0.02 0.62 12.00
N TYR A 366 -1.09 1.00 12.70
CA TYR A 366 -1.47 0.41 13.98
C TYR A 366 -1.78 -1.08 13.87
N GLU A 367 -2.43 -1.54 12.79
CA GLU A 367 -2.65 -2.96 12.54
C GLU A 367 -1.34 -3.72 12.29
N THR A 368 -0.47 -3.18 11.42
CA THR A 368 0.85 -3.75 11.13
C THR A 368 1.70 -3.89 12.38
N TRP A 369 1.72 -2.85 13.21
CA TRP A 369 2.47 -2.81 14.47
C TRP A 369 2.08 -3.94 15.43
N HIS A 370 0.82 -4.37 15.38
CA HIS A 370 0.32 -5.46 16.21
C HIS A 370 0.25 -6.80 15.47
N GLY A 371 0.84 -6.92 14.28
CA GLY A 371 0.85 -8.14 13.48
C GLY A 371 -0.53 -8.56 12.97
N ARG A 372 -1.44 -7.60 12.75
CA ARG A 372 -2.78 -7.83 12.19
C ARG A 372 -2.83 -7.48 10.71
N SER A 373 -3.71 -8.15 9.96
CA SER A 373 -3.90 -7.90 8.54
C SER A 373 -4.49 -6.51 8.29
N GLY A 374 -4.12 -5.87 7.17
CA GLY A 374 -4.61 -4.54 6.80
C GLY A 374 -5.35 -4.46 5.48
N ASN A 375 -5.49 -5.56 4.74
CA ASN A 375 -6.24 -5.62 3.48
C ASN A 375 -7.55 -6.38 3.63
N LEU A 376 -8.43 -6.14 2.67
CA LEU A 376 -9.68 -6.88 2.51
C LEU A 376 -9.66 -7.62 1.16
N PRO A 377 -9.50 -8.96 1.15
CA PRO A 377 -9.47 -9.77 -0.09
C PRO A 377 -10.65 -9.52 -1.03
N SER A 378 -11.85 -9.32 -0.49
CA SER A 378 -13.05 -9.04 -1.29
C SER A 378 -13.00 -7.68 -2.00
N ALA A 379 -12.16 -6.75 -1.53
CA ALA A 379 -11.97 -5.44 -2.15
C ALA A 379 -10.78 -5.42 -3.12
N THR A 380 -9.63 -5.97 -2.72
CA THR A 380 -8.39 -5.86 -3.51
C THR A 380 -8.19 -7.02 -4.50
N GLY A 381 -8.93 -8.12 -4.35
CA GLY A 381 -8.71 -9.34 -5.13
C GLY A 381 -7.56 -10.22 -4.62
N ALA A 382 -6.92 -9.87 -3.49
CA ALA A 382 -5.88 -10.70 -2.89
C ALA A 382 -6.40 -12.09 -2.54
N ARG A 383 -5.54 -13.12 -2.62
CA ARG A 383 -5.93 -14.50 -2.32
C ARG A 383 -6.27 -14.73 -0.84
N ARG A 384 -5.74 -13.87 0.04
CA ARG A 384 -5.92 -13.94 1.50
C ARG A 384 -5.63 -12.59 2.15
N ALA A 385 -6.10 -12.43 3.38
CA ALA A 385 -5.71 -11.30 4.21
C ALA A 385 -4.22 -11.39 4.60
N VAL A 386 -3.53 -10.26 4.62
CA VAL A 386 -2.10 -10.15 4.92
C VAL A 386 -1.81 -8.89 5.75
N ILE A 387 -0.79 -8.98 6.60
CA ILE A 387 -0.18 -7.83 7.27
C ILE A 387 0.45 -6.95 6.19
N LEU A 388 0.18 -5.64 6.21
CA LEU A 388 0.66 -4.71 5.19
C LEU A 388 1.89 -3.93 5.67
N GLY A 389 2.64 -3.39 4.73
CA GLY A 389 3.71 -2.43 4.97
C GLY A 389 5.00 -2.98 5.56
N ASP A 390 6.00 -2.11 5.58
CA ASP A 390 7.36 -2.37 6.04
C ASP A 390 7.64 -1.53 7.30
N ILE A 391 8.41 -2.10 8.24
CA ILE A 391 8.78 -1.42 9.49
C ILE A 391 10.18 -0.82 9.35
N THR A 392 10.26 0.50 9.44
CA THR A 392 11.52 1.23 9.63
C THR A 392 11.66 1.62 11.10
N PRO A 393 12.71 1.16 11.80
CA PRO A 393 12.96 1.54 13.19
C PRO A 393 13.13 3.06 13.36
N GLY A 394 12.51 3.62 14.41
CA GLY A 394 12.82 4.96 14.92
C GLY A 394 14.06 4.98 15.81
N GLY A 395 14.30 6.08 16.53
CA GLY A 395 15.52 6.44 17.28
C GLY A 395 16.13 5.35 18.18
N GLU A 396 16.15 5.52 19.51
CA GLU A 396 16.54 4.41 20.40
C GLU A 396 15.45 3.33 20.34
N TRP A 397 15.47 2.51 19.28
CA TRP A 397 14.68 1.30 19.19
C TRP A 397 15.20 0.32 20.24
N GLN A 398 14.78 0.54 21.49
CA GLN A 398 15.07 -0.37 22.56
C GLN A 398 14.39 -1.69 22.23
N MET A 399 15.14 -2.78 22.41
CA MET A 399 14.72 -4.19 22.31
C MET A 399 13.61 -4.57 23.33
N ALA A 400 12.73 -3.63 23.72
CA ALA A 400 11.51 -3.86 24.47
C ALA A 400 10.46 -4.66 23.68
N HIS A 401 10.66 -4.84 22.36
CA HIS A 401 9.84 -5.73 21.52
C HIS A 401 10.27 -7.20 21.54
N SER A 402 11.10 -7.62 22.49
CA SER A 402 11.34 -9.04 22.82
C SER A 402 10.08 -9.78 23.35
N LYS A 403 8.91 -9.13 23.33
CA LYS A 403 7.58 -9.72 23.54
C LYS A 403 6.63 -9.41 22.38
N TRP A 404 7.00 -9.81 21.15
CA TRP A 404 5.97 -10.25 20.20
C TRP A 404 5.32 -11.49 20.81
N HIS A 405 4.31 -11.28 21.66
CA HIS A 405 3.46 -12.36 22.15
C HIS A 405 2.80 -12.98 20.93
N ILE A 406 3.25 -14.19 20.57
CA ILE A 406 2.42 -15.18 19.89
C ILE A 406 1.17 -15.30 20.75
N ALA A 407 0.10 -14.63 20.33
CA ALA A 407 -1.21 -14.76 20.96
C ALA A 407 -1.69 -16.20 20.71
N ASN A 408 -1.55 -17.04 21.73
CA ASN A 408 -2.20 -18.32 21.98
C ASN A 408 -2.73 -19.08 20.76
N GLY A 409 -1.95 -20.08 20.33
CA GLY A 409 -2.46 -21.32 19.74
C GLY A 409 -1.87 -22.48 20.54
N ASP A 410 -2.72 -23.39 20.98
CA ASP A 410 -2.45 -24.44 21.97
C ASP A 410 -1.17 -25.24 21.72
N LEU A 411 -0.22 -25.15 22.64
CA LEU A 411 0.75 -26.22 22.88
C LEU A 411 0.05 -27.30 23.72
N GLN A 412 -0.81 -28.08 23.07
CA GLN A 412 -1.12 -29.41 23.59
C GLN A 412 0.09 -30.31 23.36
N SER A 413 0.54 -30.88 24.48
CA SER A 413 1.52 -31.95 24.60
C SER A 413 1.26 -33.09 23.61
N CYS A 414 2.15 -33.29 22.65
CA CYS A 414 2.33 -34.57 21.97
C CYS A 414 3.49 -35.31 22.64
N GLU A 415 3.25 -35.86 23.82
CA GLU A 415 3.93 -37.09 24.24
C GLU A 415 3.20 -38.26 23.58
N HIS A 416 3.95 -39.19 23.00
CA HIS A 416 3.54 -40.44 22.32
C HIS A 416 3.36 -40.37 20.80
N ALA A 417 4.45 -40.59 20.08
CA ALA A 417 4.48 -41.48 18.93
C ALA A 417 5.91 -42.00 18.72
N GLN A 418 6.22 -43.11 19.39
CA GLN A 418 7.22 -44.05 18.89
C GLN A 418 6.63 -44.66 17.62
N ASP A 419 7.17 -44.35 16.44
CA ASP A 419 7.47 -45.43 15.50
C ASP A 419 8.46 -45.02 14.41
N ARG A 420 9.33 -45.98 14.07
CA ARG A 420 10.28 -45.90 12.98
C ARG A 420 9.62 -46.39 11.69
N SER A 421 10.21 -45.96 10.57
CA SER A 421 10.12 -46.55 9.22
C SER A 421 8.94 -46.15 8.33
N ALA A 422 9.21 -45.26 7.39
CA ALA A 422 8.85 -45.41 5.98
C ALA A 422 9.57 -44.33 5.16
N ALA A 423 10.69 -44.71 4.56
CA ALA A 423 11.22 -44.00 3.41
C ALA A 423 10.30 -44.28 2.20
N CYS A 424 9.92 -43.26 1.43
CA CYS A 424 10.21 -43.14 0.00
C CYS A 424 9.48 -41.96 -0.65
N SER A 425 10.19 -41.29 -1.56
CA SER A 425 9.72 -40.52 -2.73
C SER A 425 8.86 -39.27 -2.52
N LEU A 426 9.52 -38.11 -2.40
CA LEU A 426 9.00 -36.84 -2.90
C LEU A 426 9.89 -36.40 -4.07
N GLN A 427 9.37 -36.59 -5.29
CA GLN A 427 9.93 -36.10 -6.54
C GLN A 427 9.92 -34.57 -6.51
N PHE A 428 11.11 -33.97 -6.54
CA PHE A 428 11.28 -32.55 -6.83
C PHE A 428 10.92 -32.31 -8.30
N ALA A 429 9.79 -31.64 -8.53
CA ALA A 429 9.48 -31.05 -9.83
C ALA A 429 10.28 -29.74 -9.96
N ILE A 430 11.38 -29.80 -10.72
CA ILE A 430 12.12 -28.63 -11.18
C ILE A 430 11.26 -27.97 -12.28
N CYS A 431 10.65 -26.82 -11.97
CA CYS A 431 10.06 -25.94 -12.97
C CYS A 431 11.08 -24.86 -13.33
N ASN A 432 11.54 -24.92 -14.58
CA ASN A 432 12.34 -23.90 -15.25
C ASN A 432 11.64 -22.53 -15.22
N LEU A 433 12.15 -21.61 -14.42
CA LEU A 433 12.10 -20.17 -14.66
C LEU A 433 13.51 -19.75 -15.11
N PRO A 434 13.68 -18.80 -16.05
CA PRO A 434 15.00 -18.25 -16.34
C PRO A 434 15.49 -17.56 -15.07
N SER A 435 16.45 -18.18 -14.37
CA SER A 435 16.98 -17.67 -13.12
C SER A 435 17.74 -16.38 -13.41
N ALA A 436 17.26 -15.25 -12.89
CA ALA A 436 18.16 -14.14 -12.64
C ALA A 436 19.30 -14.67 -11.76
N LEU A 437 20.54 -14.48 -12.19
CA LEU A 437 21.71 -14.92 -11.44
C LEU A 437 21.61 -14.35 -10.02
N PRO A 438 21.94 -15.14 -8.98
CA PRO A 438 22.06 -14.64 -7.61
C PRO A 438 22.88 -13.34 -7.58
N LEU A 439 22.62 -12.44 -6.62
CA LEU A 439 23.31 -11.14 -6.55
C LEU A 439 24.85 -11.29 -6.61
N THR A 440 25.38 -12.35 -6.00
CA THR A 440 26.82 -12.71 -5.99
C THR A 440 27.38 -13.17 -7.34
N GLU A 441 26.51 -13.55 -8.27
CA GLU A 441 26.83 -14.00 -9.62
C GLU A 441 26.37 -13.00 -10.70
N SER A 442 25.66 -11.94 -10.29
CA SER A 442 25.28 -10.84 -11.15
C SER A 442 26.48 -9.93 -11.46
N ARG A 443 26.50 -9.31 -12.64
CA ARG A 443 27.53 -8.32 -12.98
C ARG A 443 27.44 -7.14 -12.02
N ASN A 444 28.58 -6.73 -11.46
CA ASN A 444 28.65 -5.51 -10.67
C ASN A 444 28.37 -4.30 -11.60
N PRO A 445 27.28 -3.53 -11.37
CA PRO A 445 26.94 -2.39 -12.22
C PRO A 445 28.03 -1.33 -12.26
N ALA A 446 28.81 -1.18 -11.18
CA ALA A 446 29.91 -0.21 -11.10
C ALA A 446 31.06 -0.52 -12.07
N THR A 447 31.12 -1.75 -12.58
CA THR A 447 32.18 -2.23 -13.48
C THR A 447 31.63 -2.74 -14.81
N GLU A 448 30.40 -2.38 -15.20
CA GLU A 448 29.73 -2.90 -16.39
C GLU A 448 30.46 -2.55 -17.71
N HIS A 449 31.17 -1.42 -17.72
CA HIS A 449 31.96 -0.93 -18.86
C HIS A 449 33.46 -0.86 -18.55
N ILE A 450 33.94 -1.70 -17.63
CA ILE A 450 35.34 -1.69 -17.18
C ILE A 450 36.34 -1.98 -18.30
N ASP A 451 35.90 -2.63 -19.37
CA ASP A 451 36.64 -2.92 -20.59
C ASP A 451 36.75 -1.72 -21.54
N ALA A 452 35.91 -0.70 -21.37
CA ALA A 452 35.87 0.49 -22.21
C ALA A 452 36.65 1.70 -21.65
N VAL A 453 37.17 1.59 -20.42
CA VAL A 453 37.91 2.68 -19.76
C VAL A 453 39.42 2.52 -19.91
N SER A 454 40.19 3.58 -19.64
CA SER A 454 41.65 3.49 -19.60
C SER A 454 42.12 2.51 -18.52
N THR A 455 43.30 1.90 -18.69
CA THR A 455 43.86 0.96 -17.69
C THR A 455 43.97 1.57 -16.29
N LEU A 456 44.34 2.85 -16.18
CA LEU A 456 44.41 3.53 -14.89
C LEU A 456 43.03 3.66 -14.24
N GLU A 457 42.01 3.94 -15.06
CA GLU A 457 40.64 4.06 -14.57
C GLU A 457 40.04 2.70 -14.19
N MET A 458 40.35 1.65 -14.95
CA MET A 458 40.00 0.27 -14.60
C MET A 458 40.56 -0.12 -13.22
N VAL A 459 41.84 0.15 -12.95
CA VAL A 459 42.46 -0.14 -11.65
C VAL A 459 41.83 0.69 -10.53
N ARG A 460 41.48 1.95 -10.79
CA ARG A 460 40.78 2.81 -9.81
C ARG A 460 39.40 2.27 -9.48
N LEU A 461 38.64 1.83 -10.48
CA LEU A 461 37.31 1.25 -10.29
C LEU A 461 37.39 -0.03 -9.45
N ILE A 462 38.33 -0.93 -9.75
CA ILE A 462 38.56 -2.15 -8.95
C ILE A 462 38.90 -1.79 -7.51
N ASN A 463 39.87 -0.90 -7.30
CA ASN A 463 40.29 -0.49 -5.96
C ASN A 463 39.16 0.22 -5.18
N ALA A 464 38.30 0.99 -5.85
CA ALA A 464 37.15 1.64 -5.23
C ALA A 464 36.09 0.62 -4.78
N GLU A 465 35.85 -0.44 -5.56
CA GLU A 465 34.96 -1.53 -5.16
C GLU A 465 35.56 -2.34 -4.00
N ASP A 466 36.86 -2.65 -4.05
CA ASP A 466 37.56 -3.37 -2.98
C ASP A 466 37.52 -2.61 -1.65
N GLN A 467 37.60 -1.27 -1.67
CA GLN A 467 37.48 -0.44 -0.46
C GLN A 467 36.13 -0.62 0.25
N ARG A 468 35.06 -0.95 -0.48
CA ARG A 468 33.74 -1.20 0.12
C ARG A 468 33.69 -2.53 0.88
N VAL A 469 34.57 -3.48 0.56
CA VAL A 469 34.61 -4.79 1.23
C VAL A 469 34.90 -4.63 2.71
N ALA A 470 35.91 -3.83 3.07
CA ALA A 470 36.28 -3.60 4.46
C ALA A 470 35.13 -2.97 5.27
N LEU A 471 34.44 -1.96 4.71
CA LEU A 471 33.29 -1.31 5.34
C LEU A 471 32.09 -2.26 5.47
N THR A 472 31.88 -3.12 4.47
CA THR A 472 30.82 -4.14 4.52
C THR A 472 31.11 -5.17 5.60
N ILE A 473 32.36 -5.66 5.69
CA ILE A 473 32.80 -6.58 6.74
C ILE A 473 32.68 -5.93 8.12
N GLU A 474 33.00 -4.64 8.25
CA GLU A 474 32.87 -3.88 9.50
C GLU A 474 31.44 -3.99 10.08
N SER A 475 30.42 -3.85 9.22
CA SER A 475 29.02 -4.02 9.62
C SER A 475 28.66 -5.43 10.10
N GLN A 476 29.44 -6.44 9.72
CA GLN A 476 29.20 -7.86 10.00
C GLN A 476 30.12 -8.43 11.10
N LEU A 477 31.03 -7.62 11.68
CA LEU A 477 31.98 -8.09 12.69
C LEU A 477 31.33 -8.85 13.86
N PRO A 478 30.17 -8.43 14.42
CA PRO A 478 29.53 -9.19 15.50
C PRO A 478 29.08 -10.59 15.08
N ALA A 479 28.54 -10.73 13.86
CA ALA A 479 28.09 -12.02 13.32
C ALA A 479 29.28 -12.93 12.99
N ILE A 480 30.35 -12.36 12.42
CA ILE A 480 31.60 -13.07 12.13
C ILE A 480 32.24 -13.57 13.43
N ALA A 481 32.32 -12.72 14.46
CA ALA A 481 32.85 -13.11 15.77
C ALA A 481 32.04 -14.26 16.39
N GLN A 482 30.71 -14.18 16.36
CA GLN A 482 29.84 -15.25 16.85
C GLN A 482 30.03 -16.56 16.07
N ALA A 483 30.22 -16.49 14.75
CA ALA A 483 30.50 -17.66 13.94
C ALA A 483 31.84 -18.29 14.32
N ILE A 484 32.91 -17.48 14.45
CA ILE A 484 34.24 -17.93 14.87
C ILE A 484 34.17 -18.65 16.21
N ASP A 485 33.53 -18.06 17.22
CA ASP A 485 33.44 -18.64 18.56
C ASP A 485 32.73 -19.99 18.55
N ARG A 486 31.59 -20.08 17.84
CA ARG A 486 30.81 -21.32 17.73
C ARG A 486 31.54 -22.41 16.95
N ILE A 487 32.23 -22.04 15.87
CA ILE A 487 33.03 -22.97 15.06
C ILE A 487 34.19 -23.50 15.90
N ALA A 488 34.94 -22.61 16.55
CA ALA A 488 36.08 -22.98 17.39
C ALA A 488 35.66 -23.90 18.55
N GLU A 489 34.54 -23.59 19.23
CA GLU A 489 34.00 -24.46 20.28
C GLU A 489 33.65 -25.86 19.76
N ARG A 490 32.98 -25.96 18.61
CA ARG A 490 32.60 -27.24 18.01
C ARG A 490 33.83 -28.03 17.55
N MET A 491 34.83 -27.37 16.97
CA MET A 491 36.07 -28.02 16.54
C MET A 491 36.88 -28.55 17.72
N ARG A 492 36.95 -27.84 18.86
CA ARG A 492 37.59 -28.34 20.09
C ARG A 492 36.95 -29.62 20.64
N ARG A 493 35.65 -29.81 20.39
CA ARG A 493 34.90 -31.01 20.78
C ARG A 493 34.97 -32.15 19.75
N GLY A 494 35.90 -32.07 18.78
CA GLY A 494 36.06 -33.07 17.72
C GLY A 494 35.11 -32.89 16.53
N GLY A 495 34.44 -31.73 16.42
CA GLY A 495 33.61 -31.39 15.27
C GLY A 495 34.41 -31.11 14.00
N ARG A 496 33.71 -31.11 12.86
CA ARG A 496 34.26 -30.83 11.52
C ARG A 496 33.70 -29.52 10.98
N LEU A 497 34.52 -28.75 10.28
CA LEU A 497 34.09 -27.60 9.49
C LEU A 497 33.96 -28.03 8.03
N ILE A 498 32.80 -27.78 7.42
CA ILE A 498 32.52 -28.16 6.04
C ILE A 498 32.11 -26.90 5.28
N TYR A 499 32.95 -26.46 4.34
CA TYR A 499 32.60 -25.44 3.36
C TYR A 499 31.83 -26.09 2.23
N ILE A 500 30.64 -25.56 1.90
CA ILE A 500 29.80 -26.03 0.81
C ILE A 500 29.50 -24.83 -0.09
N GLY A 501 29.84 -24.92 -1.37
CA GLY A 501 29.59 -23.82 -2.31
C GLY A 501 29.73 -24.21 -3.77
N ALA A 502 29.37 -23.28 -4.66
CA ALA A 502 29.54 -23.38 -6.11
C ALA A 502 30.39 -22.22 -6.62
N GLY A 503 30.88 -22.32 -7.85
CA GLY A 503 31.66 -21.25 -8.49
C GLY A 503 32.89 -20.80 -7.69
N THR A 504 33.18 -19.50 -7.70
CA THR A 504 34.36 -18.91 -7.04
C THR A 504 34.36 -19.12 -5.53
N SER A 505 33.20 -18.98 -4.87
CA SER A 505 33.08 -19.17 -3.42
C SER A 505 33.37 -20.62 -3.00
N GLY A 506 32.90 -21.60 -3.77
CA GLY A 506 33.22 -23.01 -3.57
C GLY A 506 34.71 -23.32 -3.75
N ARG A 507 35.36 -22.71 -4.77
CA ARG A 507 36.81 -22.86 -4.98
C ARG A 507 37.63 -22.32 -3.82
N LEU A 508 37.26 -21.14 -3.30
CA LEU A 508 37.91 -20.55 -2.13
C LEU A 508 37.72 -21.41 -0.88
N GLY A 509 36.54 -21.99 -0.68
CA GLY A 509 36.28 -22.92 0.43
C GLY A 509 37.11 -24.21 0.34
N VAL A 510 37.31 -24.76 -0.86
CA VAL A 510 38.18 -25.92 -1.08
C VAL A 510 39.65 -25.57 -0.85
N LEU A 511 40.09 -24.39 -1.33
CA LEU A 511 41.44 -23.90 -1.10
C LEU A 511 41.73 -23.74 0.39
N ASP A 512 40.87 -23.04 1.14
CA ASP A 512 41.03 -22.84 2.59
C ASP A 512 41.06 -24.18 3.34
N ALA A 513 40.15 -25.11 3.00
CA ALA A 513 40.15 -26.45 3.57
C ALA A 513 41.44 -27.24 3.29
N SER A 514 42.02 -27.07 2.10
CA SER A 514 43.28 -27.74 1.71
C SER A 514 44.50 -27.18 2.43
N GLU A 515 44.48 -25.89 2.77
CA GLU A 515 45.55 -25.21 3.51
C GLU A 515 45.48 -25.43 5.03
N CYS A 516 44.30 -25.78 5.56
CA CYS A 516 44.11 -25.96 6.99
C CYS A 516 45.00 -27.05 7.63
N PRO A 517 45.13 -28.27 7.08
CA PRO A 517 46.03 -29.29 7.63
C PRO A 517 47.51 -28.86 7.66
N PRO A 518 48.14 -28.41 6.55
CA PRO A 518 49.55 -28.02 6.57
C PRO A 518 49.82 -26.72 7.35
N THR A 519 48.90 -25.76 7.34
CA THR A 519 49.11 -24.44 7.97
C THR A 519 48.82 -24.46 9.47
N PHE A 520 47.73 -25.12 9.88
CA PHE A 520 47.24 -25.07 11.27
C PHE A 520 47.32 -26.42 11.99
N SER A 521 47.96 -27.43 11.38
CA SER A 521 48.03 -28.80 11.92
C SER A 521 46.66 -29.41 12.18
N ALA A 522 45.64 -29.01 11.43
CA ALA A 522 44.31 -29.59 11.50
C ALA A 522 44.35 -31.06 11.07
N ALA A 523 43.57 -31.92 11.75
CA ALA A 523 43.52 -33.33 11.38
C ALA A 523 42.93 -33.53 9.98
N ALA A 524 43.36 -34.58 9.27
CA ALA A 524 42.84 -34.91 7.95
C ALA A 524 41.31 -35.08 8.00
N GLY A 525 40.60 -34.28 7.21
CA GLY A 525 39.13 -34.28 7.16
C GLY A 525 38.44 -33.47 8.27
N GLN A 526 39.18 -32.77 9.14
CA GLN A 526 38.62 -31.86 10.14
C GLN A 526 38.05 -30.58 9.50
N VAL A 527 38.69 -30.10 8.43
CA VAL A 527 38.16 -29.05 7.55
C VAL A 527 37.98 -29.65 6.16
N VAL A 528 36.81 -29.47 5.55
CA VAL A 528 36.43 -30.12 4.29
C VAL A 528 35.83 -29.09 3.36
N GLY A 529 36.33 -29.01 2.14
CA GLY A 529 35.68 -28.26 1.06
C GLY A 529 34.84 -29.18 0.20
N VAL A 530 33.60 -28.79 -0.07
CA VAL A 530 32.67 -29.44 -0.98
C VAL A 530 32.24 -28.43 -2.02
N ILE A 531 32.59 -28.70 -3.28
CA ILE A 531 32.26 -27.83 -4.41
C ILE A 531 31.23 -28.52 -5.32
N ALA A 532 30.20 -27.77 -5.71
CA ALA A 532 29.24 -28.18 -6.74
C ALA A 532 29.98 -28.44 -8.07
N GLY A 533 29.66 -29.54 -8.75
CA GLY A 533 30.41 -29.98 -9.94
C GLY A 533 31.70 -30.75 -9.67
N GLY A 534 32.06 -30.99 -8.39
CA GLY A 534 33.18 -31.85 -7.99
C GLY A 534 34.57 -31.30 -8.33
N GLU A 535 35.60 -32.15 -8.30
CA GLU A 535 37.00 -31.74 -8.54
C GLU A 535 37.22 -31.04 -9.89
N HIS A 536 36.43 -31.39 -10.91
CA HIS A 536 36.50 -30.74 -12.21
C HIS A 536 36.18 -29.23 -12.12
N ALA A 537 35.25 -28.86 -11.23
CA ALA A 537 34.86 -27.47 -11.00
C ALA A 537 35.97 -26.60 -10.39
N LEU A 538 37.06 -27.20 -9.88
CA LEU A 538 38.20 -26.46 -9.32
C LEU A 538 39.05 -25.78 -10.40
N THR A 539 39.16 -26.42 -11.57
CA THR A 539 40.02 -25.95 -12.67
C THR A 539 39.22 -25.49 -13.88
N HIS A 540 37.95 -25.88 -13.97
CA HIS A 540 37.07 -25.55 -15.09
C HIS A 540 35.76 -24.97 -14.56
N SER A 541 35.19 -24.02 -15.30
CA SER A 541 33.86 -23.49 -14.98
C SER A 541 32.79 -24.49 -15.41
N ILE A 542 31.83 -24.76 -14.53
CA ILE A 542 30.68 -25.65 -14.80
C ILE A 542 29.42 -24.85 -14.52
N GLU A 543 28.63 -24.59 -15.56
CA GLU A 543 27.36 -23.88 -15.43
C GLU A 543 26.24 -24.84 -15.01
N GLY A 544 25.39 -24.42 -14.07
CA GLY A 544 24.24 -25.20 -13.58
C GLY A 544 24.59 -26.38 -12.66
N ALA A 545 25.76 -26.35 -12.03
CA ALA A 545 26.32 -27.41 -11.18
C ALA A 545 25.69 -27.54 -9.79
#